data_AF-A0A439E0D9-F1
#
_entry.id   AF-A0A439E0D9-F1
#
_cell.length_a   1.000
_cell.length_b   1.000
_cell.length_c   1.000
_cell.angle_alpha   90.00
_cell.angle_beta   90.00
_cell.angle_gamma   90.00
#
_symmetry.space_group_name_H-M   'P 1'
#
loop_
_entity.id
_entity.type
_entity.pdbx_description
1 polymer ?
#
loop_
_entity_poly.entity_id
_entity_poly.type
_entity_poly.pdbx_seq_one_letter_code
_entity_poly.pdbx_strand_id
1 'polypeptide(L)'
;MGSPSPGIWILPDVSKGGEVATIIDDLGLQGRAFAWTGQLASIGKTESLIADAWNLAEVEKCYADFLRTFGKLRASTPVKAFQAQVRLVHAWRRFPFLDPALPRELLDHDWPGPQAAALFHRRHDEWHGPAQKYWTELEKQSVS
;
A
#
# COMPACT_ATOMS: atom_id res chain seq x y z
N MET A 1 5.16 9.48 0.05
CA MET A 1 6.07 10.49 0.63
C MET A 1 5.71 10.66 2.09
N GLY A 2 6.69 10.78 2.98
CA GLY A 2 6.48 11.12 4.38
C GLY A 2 6.83 12.57 4.65
N SER A 3 6.33 13.16 5.73
CA SER A 3 6.62 14.55 6.09
C SER A 3 6.93 14.67 7.58
N PRO A 4 8.22 14.71 7.97
CA PRO A 4 8.60 14.79 9.39
C PRO A 4 8.36 16.18 9.98
N SER A 5 8.26 17.21 9.14
CA SER A 5 7.99 18.58 9.54
C SER A 5 7.37 19.39 8.39
N PRO A 6 6.64 20.48 8.67
CA PRO A 6 6.03 21.30 7.65
C PRO A 6 7.05 21.79 6.61
N GLY A 7 6.76 21.54 5.33
CA GLY A 7 7.61 21.96 4.21
C GLY A 7 8.75 21.00 3.86
N ILE A 8 8.88 19.85 4.54
CA ILE A 8 9.84 18.80 4.20
C ILE A 8 9.07 17.53 3.83
N TRP A 9 9.45 16.93 2.70
CA TRP A 9 8.96 15.62 2.27
C TRP A 9 10.13 14.68 2.01
N ILE A 10 10.02 13.44 2.50
CA ILE A 10 11.02 12.39 2.36
C ILE A 10 10.45 11.23 1.54
N LEU A 11 11.29 10.68 0.67
CA LEU A 11 11.05 9.48 -0.12
C LEU A 11 12.18 8.49 0.13
N PRO A 12 11.89 7.23 0.53
CA PRO A 12 12.91 6.19 0.66
C PRO A 12 13.32 5.57 -0.70
N ASP A 13 12.90 6.16 -1.83
CA ASP A 13 13.18 5.69 -3.19
C ASP A 13 13.83 6.80 -4.02
N VAL A 14 15.15 6.70 -4.21
CA VAL A 14 15.94 7.67 -4.97
C VAL A 14 15.67 7.64 -6.47
N SER A 15 15.07 6.55 -6.99
CA SER A 15 14.76 6.42 -8.42
C SER A 15 13.65 7.39 -8.86
N LYS A 16 12.87 7.90 -7.90
CA LYS A 16 11.76 8.84 -8.12
C LYS A 16 12.20 10.28 -8.39
N GLY A 17 13.50 10.58 -8.34
CA GLY A 17 14.01 11.94 -8.56
C GLY A 17 13.59 12.57 -9.89
N GLY A 18 13.57 11.79 -10.98
CA GLY A 18 13.11 12.28 -12.29
C GLY A 18 11.62 12.62 -12.33
N GLU A 19 10.78 11.76 -11.75
CA GLU A 19 9.33 11.98 -11.64
C GLU A 19 9.01 13.23 -10.81
N VAL A 20 9.73 13.42 -9.70
CA VAL A 20 9.60 14.62 -8.86
C VAL A 20 10.01 15.88 -9.62
N ALA A 21 11.07 15.84 -10.42
CA ALA A 21 11.51 16.97 -11.23
C ALA A 21 10.45 17.40 -12.24
N THR A 22 9.82 16.44 -12.94
CA THR A 22 8.71 16.73 -13.86
C THR A 22 7.53 17.38 -13.16
N ILE A 23 7.14 16.88 -11.98
CA ILE A 23 6.02 17.46 -11.21
C ILE A 23 6.34 18.89 -10.74
N ILE A 24 7.57 19.15 -10.28
CA ILE A 24 8.01 20.51 -9.90
C ILE A 24 7.95 21.45 -11.10
N ASP A 25 8.30 20.96 -12.28
CA ASP A 25 8.25 21.72 -13.53
C ASP A 25 6.81 22.06 -13.94
N ASP A 26 5.94 21.05 -13.98
CA ASP A 26 4.52 21.18 -14.32
C ASP A 26 3.77 22.14 -13.38
N LEU A 27 4.18 22.21 -12.11
CA LEU A 27 3.60 23.09 -11.10
C LEU A 27 4.23 24.50 -11.08
N GLY A 28 5.28 24.76 -11.86
CA GLY A 28 5.96 26.06 -11.90
C GLY A 28 6.71 26.40 -10.60
N LEU A 29 7.29 25.39 -9.94
CA LEU A 29 7.91 25.51 -8.61
C LEU A 29 9.45 25.48 -8.62
N GLN A 30 10.08 25.56 -9.79
CA GLN A 30 11.53 25.38 -10.01
C GLN A 30 12.41 26.34 -9.17
N GLY A 31 11.89 27.51 -8.76
CA GLY A 31 12.58 28.47 -7.90
C GLY A 31 12.13 28.48 -6.44
N ARG A 32 11.22 27.59 -6.05
CA ARG A 32 10.60 27.55 -4.71
C ARG A 32 10.73 26.20 -4.02
N ALA A 33 11.21 25.18 -4.73
CA ALA A 33 11.44 23.84 -4.22
C ALA A 33 12.90 23.44 -4.47
N PHE A 34 13.48 22.73 -3.51
CA PHE A 34 14.79 22.10 -3.63
C PHE A 34 14.63 20.61 -3.39
N ALA A 35 15.30 19.80 -4.20
CA ALA A 35 15.36 18.36 -4.04
C ALA A 35 16.82 17.93 -3.89
N TRP A 36 17.08 17.03 -2.95
CA TRP A 36 18.39 16.42 -2.77
C TRP A 36 18.24 14.92 -2.54
N THR A 37 19.26 14.15 -2.90
CA THR A 37 19.38 12.73 -2.57
C THR A 37 20.65 12.53 -1.76
N GLY A 38 20.61 11.61 -0.80
CA GLY A 38 21.74 11.36 0.09
C GLY A 38 21.49 10.20 1.02
N GLN A 39 22.55 9.74 1.67
CA GLN A 39 22.47 8.75 2.74
C GLN A 39 22.27 9.47 4.07
N LEU A 40 21.50 8.87 4.98
CA LEU A 40 21.41 9.37 6.34
C LEU A 40 22.79 9.25 6.99
N ALA A 41 23.30 10.34 7.55
CA ALA A 41 24.44 10.29 8.44
C ALA A 41 24.07 9.50 9.70
N SER A 42 25.03 8.82 10.32
CA SER A 42 24.86 8.09 11.59
C SER A 42 24.73 9.02 12.82
N ILE A 43 24.15 10.21 12.61
CA ILE A 43 23.92 11.24 13.62
C ILE A 43 22.42 11.32 13.89
N GLY A 44 22.00 11.05 15.14
CA GLY A 44 20.60 10.96 15.53
C GLY A 44 20.05 9.53 15.50
N LYS A 45 18.72 9.39 15.57
CA LYS A 45 18.01 8.11 15.47
C LYS A 45 17.21 8.09 14.17
N THR A 46 17.57 7.22 13.24
CA THR A 46 16.87 7.07 11.96
C THR A 46 15.40 6.70 12.18
N GLU A 47 15.13 5.90 13.20
CA GLU A 47 13.82 5.40 13.58
C GLU A 47 12.87 6.55 13.96
N SER A 48 13.38 7.59 14.64
CA SER A 48 12.53 8.74 14.99
C SER A 48 12.17 9.58 13.78
N LEU A 49 13.10 9.81 12.85
CA LEU A 49 12.81 10.53 11.60
C LEU A 49 11.74 9.80 10.77
N ILE A 50 11.83 8.48 10.73
CA ILE A 50 10.86 7.64 10.01
C ILE A 50 9.49 7.70 10.72
N ALA A 51 9.44 7.59 12.05
CA ALA A 51 8.20 7.69 12.81
C ALA A 51 7.54 9.08 12.70
N ASP A 52 8.34 10.15 12.61
CA ASP A 52 7.85 11.50 12.37
C ASP A 52 7.34 11.67 10.93
N ALA A 53 8.00 11.04 9.97
CA ALA A 53 7.64 11.14 8.55
C ALA A 53 6.42 10.28 8.17
N TRP A 54 6.21 9.15 8.84
CA TRP A 54 5.11 8.23 8.58
C TRP A 54 4.47 7.72 9.88
N ASN A 55 3.15 7.72 9.93
CA ASN A 55 2.41 7.06 11.00
C ASN A 55 2.41 5.53 10.82
N LEU A 56 3.56 4.89 11.06
CA LEU A 56 3.73 3.44 10.87
C LEU A 56 2.77 2.61 11.74
N ALA A 57 2.40 3.10 12.93
CA ALA A 57 1.42 2.46 13.80
C ALA A 57 0.02 2.37 13.15
N GLU A 58 -0.38 3.38 12.38
CA GLU A 58 -1.63 3.37 11.63
C GLU A 58 -1.58 2.40 10.45
N VAL A 59 -0.46 2.35 9.74
CA VAL A 59 -0.24 1.39 8.64
C VAL A 59 -0.28 -0.04 9.18
N GLU A 60 0.39 -0.31 10.29
CA GLU A 60 0.39 -1.60 10.98
C GLU A 60 -1.04 -2.02 11.38
N LYS A 61 -1.80 -1.10 11.99
CA LYS A 61 -3.20 -1.33 12.34
C LYS A 61 -4.05 -1.67 11.11
N CYS A 62 -3.83 -0.98 9.99
CA CYS A 62 -4.52 -1.28 8.74
C CYS A 62 -4.21 -2.70 8.22
N TYR A 63 -2.96 -3.13 8.32
CA TYR A 63 -2.57 -4.51 7.99
C TYR A 63 -3.20 -5.53 8.94
N ALA A 64 -3.18 -5.28 10.26
CA ALA A 64 -3.80 -6.16 11.24
C ALA A 64 -5.32 -6.32 11.02
N ASP A 65 -6.01 -5.22 10.69
CA ASP A 65 -7.43 -5.21 10.36
C ASP A 65 -7.71 -5.98 9.06
N PHE A 66 -6.86 -5.81 8.04
CA PHE A 66 -6.92 -6.57 6.80
C PHE A 66 -6.76 -8.07 7.05
N LEU A 67 -5.74 -8.47 7.79
CA LEU A 67 -5.47 -9.86 8.18
C LEU A 67 -6.66 -10.46 8.95
N ARG A 68 -7.20 -9.74 9.93
CA ARG A 68 -8.35 -10.18 10.72
C ARG A 68 -9.59 -10.41 9.85
N THR A 69 -9.85 -9.48 8.92
CA THR A 69 -11.03 -9.50 8.06
C THR A 69 -10.96 -10.63 7.04
N PHE A 70 -9.91 -10.69 6.24
CA PHE A 70 -9.79 -11.64 5.13
C PHE A 70 -9.22 -13.01 5.55
N GLY A 71 -8.60 -13.09 6.73
CA GLY A 71 -8.15 -14.34 7.31
C GLY A 71 -9.31 -15.25 7.70
N LYS A 72 -10.41 -14.67 8.19
CA LYS A 72 -11.61 -15.40 8.65
C LYS A 72 -12.70 -15.51 7.58
N LEU A 73 -12.67 -14.67 6.54
CA LEU A 73 -13.70 -14.65 5.51
C LEU A 73 -13.70 -15.97 4.71
N ARG A 74 -14.89 -16.59 4.62
CA ARG A 74 -15.15 -17.79 3.83
C ARG A 74 -16.15 -17.46 2.73
N ALA A 75 -15.84 -17.87 1.50
CA ALA A 75 -16.68 -17.66 0.34
C ALA A 75 -16.99 -18.99 -0.34
N SER A 76 -18.03 -19.68 0.15
CA SER A 76 -18.38 -21.05 -0.28
C SER A 76 -19.19 -21.14 -1.57
N THR A 77 -19.56 -20.01 -2.17
CA THR A 77 -20.41 -19.94 -3.37
C THR A 77 -19.81 -18.96 -4.38
N PRO A 78 -20.02 -19.13 -5.69
CA PRO A 78 -19.52 -18.21 -6.72
C PRO A 78 -19.86 -16.72 -6.47
N VAL A 79 -21.10 -16.42 -6.09
CA VAL A 79 -21.52 -15.03 -5.75
C VAL A 79 -20.76 -14.45 -4.56
N LYS A 80 -20.59 -15.24 -3.49
CA LYS A 80 -19.82 -14.81 -2.31
C LYS A 80 -18.33 -14.66 -2.64
N ALA A 81 -17.78 -15.49 -3.52
CA ALA A 81 -16.38 -15.40 -3.95
C ALA A 81 -16.15 -14.11 -4.75
N PHE A 82 -17.06 -13.79 -5.67
CA PHE A 82 -17.04 -12.52 -6.39
C PHE A 82 -17.09 -11.31 -5.45
N GLN A 83 -18.06 -11.27 -4.52
CA GLN A 83 -18.17 -10.19 -3.54
C GLN A 83 -16.93 -10.09 -2.63
N ALA A 84 -16.39 -11.22 -2.19
CA ALA A 84 -15.20 -11.27 -1.34
C ALA A 84 -13.96 -10.75 -2.08
N GLN A 85 -13.77 -11.14 -3.35
CA GLN A 85 -12.66 -10.69 -4.17
C GLN A 85 -12.73 -9.19 -4.48
N VAL A 86 -13.91 -8.66 -4.79
CA VAL A 86 -14.09 -7.20 -4.98
C VAL A 86 -13.71 -6.45 -3.70
N ARG A 87 -14.17 -6.92 -2.54
CA ARG A 87 -13.80 -6.31 -1.24
C ARG A 87 -12.30 -6.44 -0.94
N LEU A 88 -11.69 -7.58 -1.27
CA LEU A 88 -10.26 -7.83 -1.08
C LEU A 88 -9.40 -6.86 -1.89
N VAL A 89 -9.67 -6.75 -3.20
CA VAL A 89 -8.97 -5.83 -4.10
C VAL A 89 -9.21 -4.38 -3.68
N HIS A 90 -10.46 -4.04 -3.35
CA HIS A 90 -10.80 -2.69 -2.89
C HIS A 90 -10.07 -2.33 -1.59
N ALA A 91 -9.97 -3.26 -0.64
CA ALA A 91 -9.24 -3.02 0.59
C ALA A 91 -7.73 -2.92 0.35
N TRP A 92 -7.17 -3.72 -0.56
CA TRP A 92 -5.74 -3.77 -0.86
C TRP A 92 -5.22 -2.52 -1.57
N ARG A 93 -6.03 -1.92 -2.45
CA ARG A 93 -5.64 -0.76 -3.28
C ARG A 93 -5.17 0.47 -2.49
N ARG A 94 -5.46 0.53 -1.19
CA ARG A 94 -5.04 1.65 -0.32
C ARG A 94 -3.58 1.53 0.11
N PHE A 95 -3.04 0.32 0.21
CA PHE A 95 -1.72 0.09 0.80
C PHE A 95 -0.58 0.78 0.05
N PRO A 96 -0.55 0.87 -1.29
CA PRO A 96 0.49 1.64 -1.99
C PRO A 96 0.55 3.13 -1.61
N PHE A 97 -0.53 3.70 -1.08
CA PHE A 97 -0.58 5.10 -0.64
C PHE A 97 -0.28 5.26 0.85
N LEU A 98 -0.48 4.21 1.64
CA LEU A 98 -0.27 4.21 3.09
C LEU A 98 1.12 3.70 3.48
N ASP A 99 1.59 2.64 2.82
CA ASP A 99 2.84 1.97 3.14
C ASP A 99 4.01 2.62 2.38
N PRO A 100 5.01 3.16 3.10
CA PRO A 100 6.21 3.74 2.48
C PRO A 100 7.17 2.72 1.85
N ALA A 101 6.90 1.41 1.95
CA ALA A 101 7.74 0.33 1.45
C ALA A 101 9.19 0.42 1.98
N LEU A 102 9.32 0.70 3.27
CA LEU A 102 10.63 0.84 3.92
C LEU A 102 11.39 -0.50 3.90
N PRO A 103 12.73 -0.46 3.77
CA PRO A 103 13.59 -1.61 4.01
C PRO A 103 13.30 -2.26 5.36
N ARG A 104 13.43 -3.59 5.43
CA ARG A 104 13.06 -4.37 6.61
C ARG A 104 13.90 -4.02 7.82
N GLU A 105 15.14 -3.61 7.60
CA GLU A 105 16.10 -3.19 8.63
C GLU A 105 15.65 -1.92 9.38
N LEU A 106 14.69 -1.18 8.81
CA LEU A 106 14.13 0.05 9.38
C LEU A 106 12.74 -0.16 9.99
N LEU A 107 12.21 -1.37 9.90
CA LEU A 107 10.92 -1.74 10.48
C LEU A 107 11.18 -2.54 11.74
N ASP A 108 10.67 -2.05 12.87
CA ASP A 108 10.69 -2.80 14.12
C ASP A 108 9.78 -4.05 14.02
N HIS A 109 10.08 -5.04 14.87
CA HIS A 109 9.27 -6.24 15.16
C HIS A 109 8.73 -7.02 13.93
N ASP A 110 7.82 -7.96 14.18
CA ASP A 110 7.19 -8.78 13.15
C ASP A 110 6.18 -7.94 12.32
N TRP A 111 6.68 -7.05 11.47
CA TRP A 111 5.87 -6.20 10.60
C TRP A 111 4.86 -7.03 9.78
N PRO A 112 3.56 -6.71 9.81
CA PRO A 112 2.51 -7.56 9.24
C PRO A 112 2.38 -7.46 7.71
N GLY A 113 3.06 -6.51 7.04
CA GLY A 113 2.96 -6.27 5.60
C GLY A 113 3.17 -7.53 4.74
N PRO A 114 4.28 -8.28 4.89
CA PRO A 114 4.51 -9.53 4.17
C PRO A 114 3.41 -10.58 4.40
N GLN A 115 2.93 -10.72 5.63
CA GLN A 115 1.85 -11.66 5.95
C GLN A 115 0.53 -11.26 5.27
N ALA A 116 0.23 -9.95 5.24
CA ALA A 116 -0.94 -9.41 4.57
C ALA A 116 -0.87 -9.61 3.05
N ALA A 117 0.29 -9.40 2.44
CA ALA A 117 0.52 -9.66 1.01
C ALA A 117 0.34 -11.13 0.66
N ALA A 118 0.91 -12.03 1.46
CA ALA A 118 0.72 -13.47 1.29
C ALA A 118 -0.76 -13.88 1.42
N LEU A 119 -1.49 -13.28 2.36
CA LEU A 119 -2.93 -13.50 2.50
C LEU A 119 -3.71 -12.97 1.28
N PHE A 120 -3.37 -11.78 0.79
CA PHE A 120 -3.99 -11.20 -0.40
C PHE A 120 -3.87 -12.14 -1.59
N HIS A 121 -2.64 -12.56 -1.94
CA HIS A 121 -2.41 -13.46 -3.08
C HIS A 121 -3.16 -14.78 -2.92
N ARG A 122 -3.04 -15.43 -1.77
CA ARG A 122 -3.74 -16.70 -1.49
C ARG A 122 -5.26 -16.58 -1.62
N ARG A 123 -5.88 -15.52 -1.08
CA ARG A 123 -7.33 -15.32 -1.16
C ARG A 123 -7.78 -14.92 -2.55
N HIS A 124 -6.98 -14.11 -3.24
CA HIS A 124 -7.23 -13.78 -4.63
C HIS A 124 -7.26 -15.03 -5.48
N ASP A 125 -6.24 -15.90 -5.39
CA ASP A 125 -6.15 -17.14 -6.17
C ASP A 125 -7.29 -18.11 -5.83
N GLU A 126 -7.65 -18.25 -4.54
CA GLU A 126 -8.77 -19.07 -4.07
C GLU A 126 -10.12 -18.61 -4.66
N TRP A 127 -10.36 -17.30 -4.74
CA TRP A 127 -11.66 -16.75 -5.13
C TRP A 127 -11.78 -16.42 -6.63
N HIS A 128 -10.65 -16.25 -7.33
CA HIS A 128 -10.60 -15.83 -8.73
C HIS A 128 -11.45 -16.71 -9.64
N GLY A 129 -11.25 -18.04 -9.60
CA GLY A 129 -11.99 -18.97 -10.44
C GLY A 129 -13.51 -18.91 -10.24
N PRO A 130 -14.02 -19.10 -9.01
CA PRO A 130 -15.45 -18.99 -8.72
C PRO A 130 -16.04 -17.60 -9.00
N ALA A 131 -15.30 -16.53 -8.73
CA ALA A 131 -15.73 -15.16 -9.01
C ALA A 131 -15.91 -14.91 -10.51
N GLN A 132 -14.95 -15.36 -11.32
CA GLN A 132 -15.00 -15.19 -12.77
C GLN A 132 -16.19 -15.93 -13.39
N LYS A 133 -16.47 -17.15 -12.90
CA LYS A 133 -17.66 -17.91 -13.33
C LYS A 133 -18.95 -17.14 -13.06
N TYR A 134 -19.09 -16.55 -11.88
CA TYR A 134 -20.26 -15.75 -11.54
C TYR A 134 -20.39 -14.49 -12.42
N TRP A 135 -19.27 -13.81 -12.69
CA TRP A 135 -19.25 -12.64 -13.55
C TRP A 135 -19.74 -12.95 -14.97
N THR A 136 -19.22 -14.02 -15.58
CA THR A 136 -19.64 -14.43 -16.93
C THR A 136 -21.12 -14.82 -17.01
N GLU A 137 -21.69 -15.43 -15.96
CA GLU A 137 -23.12 -15.73 -15.93
C GLU A 137 -23.98 -14.46 -15.78
N LEU A 138 -23.52 -13.46 -15.02
CA LEU A 138 -24.17 -12.15 -14.94
C LEU A 138 -24.19 -11.41 -16.29
N GLU A 139 -23.07 -11.44 -17.03
CA GLU A 139 -22.99 -10.81 -18.35
C GLU A 139 -24.00 -11.42 -19.32
N LYS A 140 -24.13 -12.76 -19.34
CA LYS A 140 -25.11 -13.45 -20.19
C LYS A 140 -26.56 -13.09 -19.86
N GLN A 141 -26.88 -12.90 -18.58
CA GLN A 141 -28.23 -12.50 -18.14
C GLN A 141 -28.55 -11.03 -18.42
N SER A 142 -27.54 -10.18 -18.56
CA SER A 142 -27.71 -8.73 -18.80
C SER A 142 -27.89 -8.38 -20.28
N VAL A 143 -27.61 -9.33 -21.18
CA VAL A 143 -27.71 -9.18 -22.64
C VAL A 143 -29.00 -9.85 -23.19
N SER A 144 -29.77 -10.51 -22.33
CA SER A 144 -31.03 -11.20 -22.67
C SER A 144 -32.25 -10.43 -22.20
#